data_AF-A0A2Z6NFX5-F1
#
_entry.id   AF-A0A2Z6NFX5-F1
#
_cell.length_a   1.000
_cell.length_b   1.000
_cell.length_c   1.000
_cell.angle_alpha   90.00
_cell.angle_beta   90.00
_cell.angle_gamma   90.00
#
_symmetry.space_group_name_H-M   'P 1'
#
loop_
_entity.id
_entity.type
_entity.pdbx_description
1 polymer ?
#
loop_
_entity_poly.entity_id
_entity_poly.type
_entity_poly.pdbx_seq_one_letter_code
_entity_poly.pdbx_strand_id
1 'polypeptide(L)'
;QLLGFKKFIPPYANLNGANILKGVNYASGGAGIRDDTSKTTMALHDIGARKYVLVGLGDLGCTPNAIITHRKTDGTCVVEQNAAAAIFDTKLKSLVDNLNNKFSADSTFIISNSSPASANKNSNGFLVINAPCCPSYDIGGLCIPDEKPCSNRNEYVFWDQFHTTEAWNQVIATRSYNSFKHLVEQETKMELEPINEITSQLSASS
;
A
#
# COMPACT_ATOMS: atom_id res chain seq x y z
N GLN A 1 1.12 -9.97 16.11
CA GLN A 1 0.39 -9.57 14.88
C GLN A 1 -0.88 -8.82 15.29
N LEU A 2 -0.93 -7.50 15.07
CA LEU A 2 -1.99 -6.62 15.61
C LEU A 2 -3.31 -6.63 14.80
N LEU A 3 -3.30 -7.23 13.61
CA LEU A 3 -4.47 -7.28 12.71
C LEU A 3 -5.38 -8.50 12.95
N GLY A 4 -5.21 -9.22 14.06
CA GLY A 4 -6.10 -10.33 14.45
C GLY A 4 -5.96 -11.62 13.63
N PHE A 5 -5.04 -11.68 12.66
CA PHE A 5 -4.77 -12.94 11.95
C PHE A 5 -4.13 -13.96 12.89
N LYS A 6 -4.66 -15.19 12.86
CA LYS A 6 -4.13 -16.31 13.65
C LYS A 6 -2.78 -16.83 13.13
N LYS A 7 -2.44 -16.52 11.87
CA LYS A 7 -1.19 -16.92 11.18
C LYS A 7 -0.80 -15.83 10.16
N PHE A 8 0.49 -15.71 9.85
CA PHE A 8 0.97 -14.84 8.77
C PHE A 8 0.48 -15.31 7.39
N ILE A 9 0.29 -14.37 6.47
CA ILE A 9 -0.02 -14.68 5.06
C ILE A 9 1.26 -15.30 4.45
N PRO A 10 1.19 -16.51 3.87
CA PRO A 10 2.37 -17.17 3.31
C PRO A 10 2.91 -16.41 2.08
N PRO A 11 4.24 -16.37 1.89
CA PRO A 11 4.84 -15.79 0.68
C PRO A 11 4.48 -16.62 -0.55
N TYR A 12 4.32 -15.98 -1.71
CA TYR A 12 4.01 -16.64 -2.98
C TYR A 12 4.91 -17.85 -3.28
N ALA A 13 6.19 -17.77 -2.93
CA ALA A 13 7.17 -18.82 -3.13
C ALA A 13 6.80 -20.18 -2.49
N ASN A 14 5.90 -20.21 -1.49
CA ASN A 14 5.51 -21.41 -0.75
C ASN A 14 4.01 -21.75 -0.89
N LEU A 15 3.35 -21.32 -1.96
CA LEU A 15 1.92 -21.60 -2.14
C LEU A 15 1.61 -22.99 -2.69
N ASN A 16 0.48 -23.54 -2.24
CA ASN A 16 -0.21 -24.66 -2.86
C ASN A 16 -1.66 -24.25 -3.18
N GLY A 17 -2.34 -24.98 -4.06
CA GLY A 17 -3.61 -24.55 -4.67
C GLY A 17 -4.72 -24.12 -3.69
N ALA A 18 -4.81 -24.73 -2.51
CA ALA A 18 -5.82 -24.37 -1.51
C ALA A 18 -5.49 -23.08 -0.73
N ASN A 19 -4.22 -22.68 -0.68
CA ASN A 19 -3.78 -21.48 0.03
C ASN A 19 -4.08 -20.19 -0.73
N ILE A 20 -4.27 -20.26 -2.07
CA ILE A 20 -4.60 -19.10 -2.90
C ILE A 20 -5.95 -18.49 -2.48
N LEU A 21 -6.92 -19.33 -2.12
CA LEU A 21 -8.26 -18.92 -1.67
C LEU A 21 -8.26 -18.18 -0.32
N LYS A 22 -7.14 -18.21 0.41
CA LYS A 22 -6.99 -17.55 1.73
C LYS A 22 -6.24 -16.22 1.64
N GLY A 23 -5.85 -15.81 0.44
CA GLY A 23 -5.02 -14.64 0.19
C GLY A 23 -3.54 -14.99 0.00
N VAL A 24 -2.93 -14.37 -1.00
CA VAL A 24 -1.54 -14.57 -1.41
C VAL A 24 -0.78 -13.27 -1.23
N ASN A 25 0.42 -13.33 -0.66
CA ASN A 25 1.37 -12.23 -0.74
C ASN A 25 2.28 -12.41 -1.96
N TYR A 26 1.98 -11.71 -3.05
CA TYR A 26 2.91 -11.55 -4.16
C TYR A 26 3.99 -10.54 -3.74
N ALA A 27 5.17 -11.03 -3.34
CA ALA A 27 6.33 -10.20 -3.06
C ALA A 27 6.98 -9.66 -4.36
N SER A 28 6.16 -9.21 -5.31
CA SER A 28 6.62 -8.62 -6.58
C SER A 28 5.86 -7.33 -6.82
N GLY A 29 6.57 -6.21 -6.75
CA GLY A 29 6.04 -4.88 -7.04
C GLY A 29 5.97 -4.64 -8.56
N GLY A 30 4.74 -4.53 -9.09
CA GLY A 30 4.47 -4.02 -10.43
C GLY A 30 3.52 -2.84 -10.29
N ALA A 31 3.99 -1.63 -10.56
CA ALA A 31 3.21 -0.42 -10.40
C ALA A 31 2.41 -0.22 -11.70
N GLY A 32 1.18 -0.74 -11.72
CA GLY A 32 0.29 -1.10 -12.86
C GLY A 32 0.08 -0.14 -14.05
N ILE A 33 0.84 0.94 -14.20
CA ILE A 33 0.69 1.97 -15.24
C ILE A 33 1.29 1.56 -16.58
N ARG A 34 2.27 0.66 -16.59
CA ARG A 34 2.90 0.20 -17.83
C ARG A 34 2.14 -1.01 -18.40
N ASP A 35 2.12 -1.13 -19.73
CA ASP A 35 1.44 -2.21 -20.45
C ASP A 35 1.89 -3.62 -20.02
N ASP A 36 3.13 -3.77 -19.56
CA ASP A 36 3.65 -5.02 -19.01
C ASP A 36 3.02 -5.38 -17.65
N THR A 37 2.88 -4.40 -16.76
CA THR A 37 2.23 -4.58 -15.45
C THR A 37 0.70 -4.65 -15.55
N SER A 38 0.08 -3.99 -16.52
CA SER A 38 -1.36 -4.06 -16.77
C SER A 38 -1.78 -5.44 -17.29
N LYS A 39 -0.92 -6.09 -18.10
CA LYS A 39 -1.12 -7.49 -18.53
C LYS A 39 -1.26 -8.44 -17.34
N THR A 40 -0.47 -8.24 -16.28
CA THR A 40 -0.57 -9.06 -15.06
C THR A 40 -1.91 -8.85 -14.35
N THR A 41 -2.37 -7.60 -14.22
CA THR A 41 -3.67 -7.30 -13.60
C THR A 41 -4.83 -7.93 -14.37
N MET A 42 -4.81 -7.85 -15.70
CA MET A 42 -5.87 -8.44 -16.54
C MET A 42 -5.78 -9.97 -16.58
N ALA A 43 -4.58 -10.56 -16.59
CA ALA A 43 -4.43 -12.00 -16.47
C ALA A 43 -5.01 -12.55 -15.16
N LEU A 44 -4.85 -11.81 -14.04
CA LEU A 44 -5.50 -12.15 -12.78
C LEU A 44 -7.04 -12.02 -12.86
N HIS A 45 -7.53 -11.03 -13.61
CA HIS A 45 -8.97 -10.84 -13.84
C HIS A 45 -9.58 -12.00 -14.62
N ASP A 46 -8.91 -12.44 -15.67
CA ASP A 46 -9.34 -13.55 -16.53
C ASP A 46 -9.50 -14.87 -15.75
N ILE A 47 -8.71 -15.07 -14.69
CA ILE A 47 -8.78 -16.25 -13.82
C ILE A 47 -9.66 -16.05 -12.57
N GLY A 48 -10.40 -14.94 -12.49
CA GLY A 48 -11.45 -14.74 -11.48
C GLY A 48 -11.15 -13.73 -10.37
N ALA A 49 -10.02 -13.01 -10.39
CA ALA A 49 -9.82 -11.93 -9.43
C ALA A 49 -10.77 -10.76 -9.73
N ARG A 50 -11.42 -10.23 -8.69
CA ARG A 50 -12.42 -9.15 -8.79
C ARG A 50 -12.15 -7.96 -7.87
N LYS A 51 -11.24 -8.12 -6.89
CA LYS A 51 -10.88 -7.07 -5.93
C LYS A 51 -9.39 -6.82 -6.00
N TYR A 52 -9.01 -5.57 -6.25
CA TYR A 52 -7.63 -5.18 -6.52
C TYR A 52 -7.22 -4.01 -5.66
N VAL A 53 -6.05 -4.14 -5.01
CA VAL A 53 -5.38 -3.02 -4.34
C VAL A 53 -4.15 -2.65 -5.16
N LEU A 54 -4.15 -1.45 -5.72
CA LEU A 54 -3.00 -0.88 -6.41
C LEU A 54 -2.26 0.05 -5.44
N VAL A 55 -0.95 -0.08 -5.36
CA VAL A 55 -0.15 0.68 -4.39
C VAL A 55 0.52 1.85 -5.11
N GLY A 56 0.26 3.06 -4.63
CA GLY A 56 0.96 4.27 -5.09
C GLY A 56 2.42 4.29 -4.63
N LEU A 57 3.25 5.07 -5.30
CA LEU A 57 4.63 5.32 -4.90
C LEU A 57 4.65 6.20 -3.65
N GLY A 58 5.49 5.83 -2.68
CA GLY A 58 5.79 6.74 -1.59
C GLY A 58 6.67 7.90 -2.04
N ASP A 59 6.96 8.83 -1.13
CA ASP A 59 7.88 9.94 -1.36
C ASP A 59 9.32 9.43 -1.55
N LEU A 60 9.65 9.01 -2.77
CA LEU A 60 10.94 8.40 -3.11
C LEU A 60 12.13 9.32 -2.77
N GLY A 61 11.96 10.62 -2.97
CA GLY A 61 12.97 11.63 -2.65
C GLY A 61 13.20 11.82 -1.16
N CYS A 62 12.34 11.28 -0.30
CA CYS A 62 12.51 11.28 1.16
C CYS A 62 13.16 10.00 1.70
N THR A 63 13.51 9.04 0.85
CA THR A 63 14.26 7.85 1.28
C THR A 63 15.67 8.25 1.74
N PRO A 64 16.25 7.58 2.74
CA PRO A 64 17.63 7.85 3.13
C PRO A 64 18.61 7.71 1.95
N ASN A 65 18.39 6.76 1.04
CA ASN A 65 19.24 6.59 -0.13
C ASN A 65 19.22 7.82 -1.05
N ALA A 66 18.05 8.39 -1.32
CA ALA A 66 17.91 9.61 -2.11
C ALA A 66 18.65 10.79 -1.47
N ILE A 67 18.47 10.97 -0.16
CA ILE A 67 19.12 12.05 0.61
C ILE A 67 20.64 11.91 0.56
N ILE A 68 21.17 10.70 0.77
CA ILE A 68 22.61 10.41 0.74
C ILE A 68 23.18 10.62 -0.67
N THR A 69 22.56 10.02 -1.68
CA THR A 69 23.05 10.05 -3.08
C THR A 69 23.05 11.48 -3.65
N HIS A 70 22.07 12.30 -3.29
CA HIS A 70 21.97 13.70 -3.71
C HIS A 70 22.67 14.67 -2.74
N ARG A 71 23.41 14.16 -1.74
CA ARG A 71 24.22 14.95 -0.79
C ARG A 71 23.41 16.03 -0.05
N LYS A 72 22.18 15.71 0.34
CA LYS A 72 21.27 16.62 1.05
C LYS A 72 21.62 16.66 2.54
N THR A 73 22.62 17.46 2.91
CA THR A 73 23.16 17.51 4.28
C THR A 73 22.19 18.06 5.33
N ASP A 74 21.15 18.78 4.90
CA ASP A 74 20.06 19.28 5.76
C ASP A 74 18.95 18.23 5.97
N GLY A 75 19.10 17.03 5.39
CA GLY A 75 18.12 15.96 5.48
C GLY A 75 16.82 16.23 4.70
N THR A 76 16.81 17.24 3.82
CA THR A 76 15.64 17.56 2.99
C THR A 76 15.46 16.55 1.87
N CYS A 77 14.20 16.32 1.50
CA CYS A 77 13.87 15.42 0.40
C CYS A 77 14.32 16.00 -0.96
N VAL A 78 14.55 15.09 -1.91
CA VAL A 78 14.79 15.42 -3.32
C VAL A 78 13.46 15.73 -4.01
N VAL A 79 13.22 17.00 -4.30
CA VAL A 79 11.92 17.51 -4.77
C VAL A 79 11.54 16.90 -6.11
N GLU A 80 12.50 16.76 -7.02
CA GLU A 80 12.29 16.26 -8.38
C GLU A 80 11.84 14.79 -8.37
N GLN A 81 12.39 13.99 -7.46
CA GLN A 81 12.00 12.58 -7.30
C GLN A 81 10.58 12.46 -6.72
N ASN A 82 10.22 13.30 -5.76
CA ASN A 82 8.86 13.34 -5.23
C ASN A 82 7.86 13.84 -6.27
N ALA A 83 8.24 14.82 -7.10
CA ALA A 83 7.41 15.29 -8.20
C ALA A 83 7.15 14.17 -9.23
N ALA A 84 8.17 13.36 -9.56
CA ALA A 84 8.01 12.20 -10.43
C ALA A 84 7.08 11.13 -9.81
N ALA A 85 7.22 10.85 -8.51
CA ALA A 85 6.33 9.94 -7.79
C ALA A 85 4.87 10.44 -7.79
N ALA A 86 4.65 11.75 -7.59
CA ALA A 86 3.32 12.35 -7.64
C ALA A 86 2.66 12.25 -9.03
N ILE A 87 3.43 12.41 -10.11
CA ILE A 87 2.94 12.22 -11.48
C ILE A 87 2.52 10.75 -11.68
N PHE A 88 3.33 9.80 -11.21
CA PHE A 88 2.99 8.40 -11.25
C PHE A 88 1.67 8.13 -10.51
N ASP A 89 1.53 8.58 -9.27
CA ASP A 89 0.32 8.36 -8.47
C ASP A 89 -0.94 8.99 -9.09
N THR A 90 -0.78 10.16 -9.71
CA THR A 90 -1.86 10.82 -10.45
C THR A 90 -2.32 9.94 -11.61
N LYS A 91 -1.39 9.38 -12.39
CA LYS A 91 -1.71 8.46 -13.49
C LYS A 91 -2.28 7.13 -12.99
N LEU A 92 -1.80 6.63 -11.85
CA LEU A 92 -2.34 5.43 -11.21
C LEU A 92 -3.81 5.64 -10.84
N LYS A 93 -4.14 6.81 -10.29
CA LYS A 93 -5.52 7.21 -10.01
C LYS A 93 -6.39 7.17 -11.25
N SER A 94 -5.97 7.82 -12.32
CA SER A 94 -6.72 7.80 -13.59
C SER A 94 -6.90 6.38 -14.14
N LEU A 95 -5.90 5.51 -13.99
CA LEU A 95 -6.02 4.10 -14.39
C LEU A 95 -7.05 3.35 -13.55
N VAL A 96 -7.04 3.53 -12.23
CA VAL A 96 -8.03 2.90 -11.34
C VAL A 96 -9.44 3.39 -11.65
N ASP A 97 -9.62 4.68 -11.88
CA ASP A 97 -10.92 5.24 -12.28
C ASP A 97 -11.39 4.61 -13.61
N ASN A 98 -10.50 4.46 -14.60
CA ASN A 98 -10.81 3.78 -15.87
C ASN A 98 -11.17 2.31 -15.70
N LEU A 99 -10.46 1.58 -14.83
CA LEU A 99 -10.72 0.16 -14.56
C LEU A 99 -12.07 -0.04 -13.86
N ASN A 100 -12.37 0.80 -12.86
CA ASN A 100 -13.68 0.79 -12.20
C ASN A 100 -14.81 1.13 -13.18
N ASN A 101 -14.61 2.07 -14.10
CA ASN A 101 -15.62 2.36 -15.13
C ASN A 101 -15.83 1.19 -16.09
N LYS A 102 -14.74 0.51 -16.49
CA LYS A 102 -14.77 -0.61 -17.44
C LYS A 102 -15.39 -1.88 -16.85
N PHE A 103 -15.15 -2.15 -15.57
CA PHE A 103 -15.54 -3.40 -14.90
C PHE A 103 -16.51 -3.18 -13.73
N SER A 104 -17.27 -2.08 -13.77
CA SER A 104 -18.19 -1.63 -12.72
C SER A 104 -19.24 -2.67 -12.32
N ALA A 105 -19.54 -3.62 -13.21
CA ALA A 105 -20.56 -4.64 -12.96
C ALA A 105 -20.13 -5.70 -11.93
N ASP A 106 -18.82 -6.00 -11.80
CA ASP A 106 -18.38 -7.14 -10.99
C ASP A 106 -17.01 -6.97 -10.30
N SER A 107 -16.34 -5.83 -10.47
CA SER A 107 -14.96 -5.64 -10.00
C SER A 107 -14.75 -4.31 -9.31
N THR A 108 -13.93 -4.32 -8.25
CA THR A 108 -13.53 -3.13 -7.49
C THR A 108 -12.02 -2.96 -7.50
N PHE A 109 -11.56 -1.78 -7.90
CA PHE A 109 -10.15 -1.38 -7.90
C PHE A 109 -9.96 -0.19 -6.95
N ILE A 110 -8.99 -0.28 -6.04
CA ILE A 110 -8.72 0.77 -5.06
C ILE A 110 -7.24 1.08 -4.98
N ILE A 111 -6.91 2.30 -4.56
CA ILE A 111 -5.53 2.74 -4.34
C ILE A 111 -5.21 2.73 -2.86
N SER A 112 -4.10 2.10 -2.50
CA SER A 112 -3.46 2.28 -1.20
C SER A 112 -2.32 3.26 -1.35
N ASN A 113 -2.45 4.44 -0.75
CA ASN A 113 -1.34 5.39 -0.65
C ASN A 113 -0.35 4.88 0.40
N SER A 114 0.87 4.57 -0.02
CA SER A 114 1.94 4.09 0.86
C SER A 114 2.88 5.20 1.33
N SER A 115 2.65 6.45 0.91
CA SER A 115 3.59 7.55 1.15
C SER A 115 3.80 7.79 2.64
N PRO A 116 5.08 7.84 3.08
CA PRO A 116 5.40 8.23 4.44
C PRO A 116 4.87 9.60 4.84
N ALA A 117 4.72 10.57 3.91
CA ALA A 117 4.12 11.88 4.22
C ALA A 117 2.60 11.85 4.39
N SER A 118 1.91 10.85 3.84
CA SER A 118 0.46 10.72 4.04
C SER A 118 0.10 10.38 5.50
N ALA A 119 1.07 9.88 6.28
CA ALA A 119 0.93 9.72 7.71
C ALA A 119 1.62 10.87 8.45
N ASN A 120 0.87 11.53 9.35
CA ASN A 120 1.42 12.47 10.31
C ASN A 120 2.52 11.77 11.10
N LYS A 121 3.77 11.93 10.65
CA LYS A 121 4.95 11.21 11.16
C LYS A 121 5.11 11.45 12.66
N ASN A 122 4.89 12.71 13.08
CA ASN A 122 5.01 13.16 14.46
C ASN A 122 3.87 12.70 15.38
N SER A 123 2.69 12.38 14.85
CA SER A 123 1.55 11.96 15.70
C SER A 123 1.63 10.50 16.13
N ASN A 124 2.49 9.71 15.49
CA ASN A 124 2.59 8.26 15.72
C ASN A 124 3.89 7.85 16.44
N GLY A 125 4.63 8.82 16.99
CA GLY A 125 5.84 8.56 17.76
C GLY A 125 7.10 8.28 16.92
N PHE A 126 7.08 8.55 15.61
CA PHE A 126 8.27 8.44 14.78
C PHE A 126 9.10 9.73 14.88
N LEU A 127 10.32 9.60 15.37
CA LEU A 127 11.27 10.70 15.59
C LEU A 127 12.34 10.75 14.51
N VAL A 128 12.67 9.60 13.90
CA VAL A 128 13.71 9.51 12.88
C VAL A 128 13.09 9.12 11.55
N ILE A 129 12.99 10.11 10.66
CA ILE A 129 12.21 10.02 9.43
C ILE A 129 13.04 9.99 8.15
N ASN A 130 14.35 10.21 8.25
CA ASN A 130 15.27 10.44 7.13
C ASN A 130 16.60 9.67 7.25
N ALA A 131 16.71 8.76 8.21
CA ALA A 131 17.89 7.93 8.43
C ALA A 131 17.48 6.46 8.63
N PRO A 132 18.34 5.50 8.23
CA PRO A 132 18.08 4.08 8.43
C PRO A 132 18.33 3.68 9.89
N CYS A 133 17.56 2.70 10.39
CA CYS A 133 17.80 2.10 11.71
C CYS A 133 19.00 1.14 11.71
N CYS A 134 19.26 0.44 10.61
CA CYS A 134 20.43 -0.42 10.48
C CYS A 134 21.60 0.31 9.79
N PRO A 135 22.86 0.02 10.19
CA PRO A 135 24.02 0.35 9.37
C PRO A 135 23.84 -0.26 7.97
N SER A 136 24.01 0.56 6.93
CA SER A 136 23.71 0.18 5.55
C SER A 136 24.89 0.53 4.65
N TYR A 137 25.09 -0.22 3.57
CA TYR A 137 26.09 0.12 2.56
C TYR A 137 25.71 1.39 1.80
N ASP A 138 26.67 2.26 1.52
CA ASP A 138 26.45 3.42 0.63
C ASP A 138 26.02 2.98 -0.77
N ILE A 139 26.55 1.85 -1.24
CA ILE A 139 26.20 1.22 -2.52
C ILE A 139 25.16 0.14 -2.26
N GLY A 140 23.97 0.28 -2.84
CA GLY A 140 22.88 -0.69 -2.73
C GLY A 140 21.97 -0.49 -1.52
N GLY A 141 22.37 0.27 -0.50
CA GLY A 141 21.50 0.79 0.57
C GLY A 141 20.84 -0.24 1.49
N LEU A 142 21.25 -1.52 1.40
CA LEU A 142 20.78 -2.58 2.28
C LEU A 142 21.59 -2.62 3.58
N CYS A 143 20.99 -3.19 4.62
CA CYS A 143 21.68 -3.43 5.89
C CYS A 143 22.95 -4.25 5.70
N ILE A 144 24.00 -3.91 6.43
CA ILE A 144 25.21 -4.69 6.53
C ILE A 144 24.90 -5.96 7.37
N PRO A 145 25.25 -7.17 6.90
CA PRO A 145 25.04 -8.40 7.67
C PRO A 145 25.74 -8.37 9.03
N ASP A 146 25.12 -8.97 10.04
CA ASP A 146 25.62 -9.12 11.41
C ASP A 146 25.89 -7.83 12.21
N GLU A 147 25.67 -6.66 11.60
CA GLU A 147 25.74 -5.37 12.29
C GLU A 147 24.55 -5.15 13.22
N LYS A 148 24.78 -4.44 14.33
CA LYS A 148 23.75 -4.17 15.32
C LYS A 148 22.83 -3.03 14.86
N PRO A 149 21.52 -3.26 14.65
CA PRO A 149 20.58 -2.20 14.32
C PRO A 149 20.28 -1.31 15.53
N CYS A 150 19.66 -0.16 15.29
CA CYS A 150 19.20 0.75 16.34
C CYS A 150 18.31 0.02 17.38
N SER A 151 18.41 0.45 18.65
CA SER A 151 17.60 -0.12 19.73
C SER A 151 16.15 0.40 19.73
N ASN A 152 15.94 1.63 19.27
CA ASN A 152 14.65 2.35 19.25
C ASN A 152 13.95 2.27 17.88
N ARG A 153 13.88 1.07 17.30
CA ARG A 153 13.29 0.79 15.97
C ARG A 153 11.83 1.23 15.79
N ASN A 154 11.08 1.39 16.87
CA ASN A 154 9.70 1.88 16.83
C ASN A 154 9.59 3.39 16.59
N GLU A 155 10.70 4.13 16.70
CA GLU A 155 10.77 5.56 16.45
C GLU A 155 11.30 5.88 15.04
N TYR A 156 11.73 4.86 14.28
CA TYR A 156 12.29 5.00 12.93
C TYR A 156 11.26 4.67 11.86
N VAL A 157 11.19 5.51 10.82
CA VAL A 157 10.41 5.20 9.62
C VAL A 157 11.10 4.13 8.79
N PHE A 158 12.42 4.22 8.64
CA PHE A 158 13.21 3.40 7.73
C PHE A 158 14.06 2.36 8.46
N TRP A 159 14.02 1.12 7.98
CA TRP A 159 14.85 0.03 8.44
C TRP A 159 16.25 0.13 7.81
N ASP A 160 16.31 0.12 6.48
CA ASP A 160 17.51 0.37 5.67
C ASP A 160 17.32 1.66 4.84
N GLN A 161 18.12 1.90 3.80
CA GLN A 161 18.02 3.14 3.04
C GLN A 161 16.80 3.25 2.10
N PHE A 162 15.95 2.22 2.02
CA PHE A 162 14.76 2.17 1.16
C PHE A 162 13.52 1.69 1.89
N HIS A 163 13.64 0.61 2.65
CA HIS A 163 12.54 -0.13 3.24
C HIS A 163 12.18 0.43 4.61
N THR A 164 10.88 0.38 4.93
CA THR A 164 10.31 0.88 6.17
C THR A 164 10.42 -0.14 7.31
N THR A 165 10.45 0.34 8.56
CA THR A 165 10.43 -0.52 9.75
C THR A 165 9.10 -1.26 9.90
N GLU A 166 9.09 -2.33 10.71
CA GLU A 166 7.84 -3.01 11.09
C GLU A 166 6.83 -2.01 11.68
N ALA A 167 7.26 -1.13 12.57
CA ALA A 167 6.40 -0.14 13.22
C ALA A 167 5.70 0.76 12.19
N TRP A 168 6.44 1.26 11.19
CA TRP A 168 5.83 2.05 10.12
C TRP A 168 4.87 1.22 9.26
N ASN A 169 5.27 0.00 8.91
CA ASN A 169 4.42 -0.91 8.15
C ASN A 169 3.10 -1.25 8.86
N GLN A 170 3.10 -1.34 10.20
CA GLN A 170 1.88 -1.53 10.97
C GLN A 170 0.93 -0.32 10.86
N VAL A 171 1.46 0.91 10.86
CA VAL A 171 0.67 2.13 10.66
C VAL A 171 0.02 2.14 9.29
N ILE A 172 0.79 1.88 8.23
CA ILE A 172 0.27 1.84 6.86
C ILE A 172 -0.77 0.72 6.71
N ALA A 173 -0.48 -0.48 7.20
CA ALA A 173 -1.43 -1.60 7.15
C ALA A 173 -2.75 -1.29 7.86
N THR A 174 -2.70 -0.64 9.03
CA THR A 174 -3.88 -0.25 9.80
C THR A 174 -4.71 0.80 9.06
N ARG A 175 -4.04 1.79 8.47
CA ARG A 175 -4.70 2.82 7.66
C ARG A 175 -5.37 2.23 6.44
N SER A 176 -4.64 1.43 5.66
CA SER A 176 -5.20 0.75 4.49
C SER A 176 -6.42 -0.08 4.88
N TYR A 177 -6.31 -0.90 5.93
CA TYR A 177 -7.44 -1.71 6.41
C TYR A 177 -8.67 -0.88 6.79
N ASN A 178 -8.48 0.22 7.53
CA ASN A 178 -9.57 1.09 7.96
C ASN A 178 -10.19 1.87 6.79
N SER A 179 -9.39 2.35 5.84
CA SER A 179 -9.89 2.97 4.61
C SER A 179 -10.75 1.99 3.81
N PHE A 180 -10.41 0.71 3.78
CA PHE A 180 -11.22 -0.31 3.11
C PHE A 180 -12.51 -0.63 3.86
N LYS A 181 -12.49 -0.66 5.19
CA LYS A 181 -13.71 -0.85 5.98
C LYS A 181 -14.78 0.18 5.63
N HIS A 182 -14.41 1.44 5.48
CA HIS A 182 -15.34 2.50 5.09
C HIS A 182 -15.87 2.34 3.66
N LEU A 183 -15.06 1.87 2.71
CA LEU A 183 -15.51 1.60 1.35
C LEU A 183 -16.48 0.41 1.29
N VAL A 184 -16.21 -0.68 2.01
CA VAL A 184 -17.09 -1.85 2.09
C VAL A 184 -18.41 -1.51 2.81
N GLU A 185 -18.36 -0.68 3.85
CA GLU A 185 -19.56 -0.18 4.54
C GLU A 185 -20.39 0.75 3.66
N GLN A 186 -19.77 1.50 2.74
CA GLN A 186 -20.47 2.30 1.75
C GLN A 186 -21.09 1.45 0.64
N GLU A 187 -20.38 0.45 0.12
CA GLU A 187 -20.91 -0.51 -0.87
C GLU A 187 -22.12 -1.28 -0.31
N THR A 188 -22.02 -1.80 0.92
CA THR A 188 -23.15 -2.51 1.57
C THR A 188 -24.32 -1.58 1.88
N LYS A 189 -24.09 -0.32 2.24
CA LYS A 189 -25.17 0.66 2.36
C LYS A 189 -25.85 0.96 1.02
N MET A 190 -25.08 1.14 -0.05
CA MET A 190 -25.62 1.33 -1.41
C MET A 190 -26.43 0.12 -1.90
N GLU A 191 -26.07 -1.10 -1.50
CA GLU A 191 -26.87 -2.30 -1.83
C GLU A 191 -28.13 -2.43 -0.96
N LEU A 192 -28.09 -1.99 0.30
CA LEU A 192 -29.20 -2.10 1.25
C LEU A 192 -30.25 -1.00 1.12
N GLU A 193 -29.88 0.20 0.69
CA GLU A 193 -30.82 1.32 0.51
C GLU A 193 -31.95 1.04 -0.51
N PRO A 194 -31.66 0.53 -1.72
CA PRO A 194 -32.71 0.16 -2.68
C PRO A 194 -33.64 -0.94 -2.14
N ILE A 195 -33.11 -1.89 -1.37
CA ILE A 195 -33.89 -2.99 -0.79
C ILE A 195 -34.84 -2.48 0.28
N ASN A 196 -34.38 -1.56 1.13
CA ASN A 196 -35.21 -0.95 2.17
C ASN A 196 -36.29 -0.05 1.58
N GLU A 197 -36.00 0.67 0.50
CA GLU A 197 -36.98 1.50 -0.21
C GLU A 197 -38.09 0.66 -0.86
N ILE A 198 -37.73 -0.47 -1.49
CA ILE A 198 -38.69 -1.45 -2.04
C ILE A 198 -39.54 -2.07 -0.91
N THR A 199 -38.91 -2.46 0.20
CA THR A 199 -39.62 -3.07 1.35
C THR A 199 -40.58 -2.06 1.99
N SER A 200 -40.17 -0.79 2.08
CA SER A 200 -41.00 0.33 2.55
C SER A 200 -42.24 0.52 1.67
N GLN A 201 -42.07 0.53 0.33
CA GLN A 201 -43.20 0.69 -0.60
C GLN A 201 -44.17 -0.49 -0.56
N LEU A 202 -43.68 -1.72 -0.38
CA LEU A 202 -44.51 -2.91 -0.21
C LEU A 202 -45.28 -2.90 1.13
N SER A 203 -44.68 -2.37 2.20
CA SER A 203 -45.34 -2.22 3.50
C SER A 203 -46.36 -1.08 3.54
N ALA A 204 -46.25 -0.10 2.64
CA ALA A 204 -47.18 1.02 2.53
C ALA A 204 -48.38 0.75 1.60
N SER A 205 -48.35 -0.37 0.87
CA SER A 205 -49.38 -0.80 -0.08
C SER A 205 -50.22 -1.99 0.41
N SER A 206 -50.04 -2.38 1.69
CA SER A 206 -50.81 -3.41 2.39
C SER A 206 -51.74 -2.85 3.46
#